data_AF-A0AAV2B665-F1
#
_entry.id   AF-A0AAV2B665-F1
#
_cell.length_a   1.000
_cell.length_b   1.000
_cell.length_c   1.000
_cell.angle_alpha   90.00
_cell.angle_beta   90.00
_cell.angle_gamma   90.00
#
_symmetry.space_group_name_H-M   'P 1'
#
loop_
_entity.id
_entity.type
_entity.pdbx_description
1 polymer ?
#
loop_
_entity_poly.entity_id
_entity_poly.type
_entity_poly.pdbx_seq_one_letter_code
_entity_poly.pdbx_strand_id
1 'polypeptide(L)'
;MFSSLNKFEEGVQITRLSMPRWVQNGTEDSVVLDCEYNYSEDDKRLVVKWFLNDDPEPIYQWIPELNQRYASERVKSKLNMDYTVSPSSQHTRYRALNLMKPTTELSGRYSCHVVSMASQDAEDQVMVVYAPPRSFDFNYTKMSSEAVNFTCEADGVYPMPKITLLQVDMPEQEPNLVSGVQTISTSQKGAYYVQVSREIREWELSEQPTVFECILSIPGTDYENQRKILYWPGSISGTWRAREGSWLPVLEIVLLLIVNLLLS
;
A
#
# COMPACT_ATOMS: atom_id res chain seq x y z
N MET A 1 -4.00 -19.10 59.65
CA MET A 1 -4.23 -17.90 58.82
C MET A 1 -2.97 -17.70 58.00
N PHE A 2 -2.86 -18.40 56.87
CA PHE A 2 -1.76 -18.26 55.91
C PHE A 2 -2.41 -17.88 54.58
N SER A 3 -2.52 -16.58 54.32
CA SER A 3 -2.78 -16.05 53.00
C SER A 3 -1.62 -15.13 52.65
N SER A 4 -0.53 -15.71 52.18
CA SER A 4 0.47 -14.94 51.45
C SER A 4 0.10 -15.04 49.98
N LEU A 5 -0.52 -13.95 49.54
CA LEU A 5 -0.76 -13.49 48.18
C LEU A 5 0.17 -14.16 47.16
N ASN A 6 -0.43 -14.73 46.11
CA ASN A 6 0.23 -14.95 44.84
C ASN A 6 0.76 -13.58 44.37
N LYS A 7 2.04 -13.29 44.64
CA LYS A 7 2.77 -12.24 43.96
C LYS A 7 2.89 -12.75 42.52
N PHE A 8 1.98 -12.32 41.65
CA PHE A 8 2.27 -12.36 40.23
C PHE A 8 3.53 -11.52 40.08
N GLU A 9 4.66 -12.15 39.77
CA GLU A 9 5.85 -11.42 39.32
C GLU A 9 5.43 -10.70 38.04
N GLU A 10 5.12 -9.40 38.15
CA GLU A 10 4.96 -8.51 37.01
C GLU A 10 6.34 -8.37 36.36
N GLY A 11 6.60 -9.23 35.39
CA GLY A 11 7.71 -9.06 34.46
C GLY A 11 7.45 -7.91 33.50
N VAL A 12 8.44 -7.64 32.65
CA VAL A 12 8.31 -6.75 31.51
C VAL A 12 7.06 -7.14 30.71
N GLN A 13 6.25 -6.14 30.38
CA GLN A 13 5.06 -6.31 29.56
C GLN A 13 4.93 -5.15 28.57
N ILE A 14 4.85 -5.48 27.29
CA ILE A 14 4.53 -4.51 26.23
C ILE A 14 3.06 -4.14 26.36
N THR A 15 2.81 -2.85 26.54
CA THR A 15 1.46 -2.30 26.69
C THR A 15 0.92 -1.77 25.38
N ARG A 16 1.79 -1.31 24.48
CA ARG A 16 1.40 -0.85 23.15
C ARG A 16 2.56 -0.91 22.15
N LEU A 17 2.29 -1.54 21.00
CA LEU A 17 3.10 -1.39 19.80
C LEU A 17 2.35 -0.50 18.80
N SER A 18 2.94 0.62 18.38
CA SER A 18 2.30 1.53 17.43
C SER A 18 3.25 1.97 16.32
N MET A 19 2.80 1.78 15.07
CA MET A 19 3.41 2.30 13.86
C MET A 19 2.36 2.48 12.76
N PRO A 20 2.64 3.25 11.70
CA PRO A 20 1.76 3.32 10.54
C PRO A 20 1.58 1.94 9.91
N ARG A 21 0.35 1.60 9.51
CA ARG A 21 0.08 0.37 8.76
C ARG A 21 0.67 0.43 7.35
N TRP A 22 0.64 1.62 6.74
CA TRP A 22 1.25 1.88 5.45
C TRP A 22 1.76 3.31 5.33
N VAL A 23 2.72 3.49 4.42
CA VAL A 23 3.35 4.77 4.09
C VAL A 23 3.58 4.81 2.59
N GLN A 24 3.22 5.91 1.93
CA GLN A 24 3.57 6.07 0.51
C GLN A 24 5.05 6.45 0.40
N ASN A 25 5.79 5.74 -0.46
CA ASN A 25 7.20 5.96 -0.69
C ASN A 25 7.44 7.41 -1.17
N GLY A 26 8.32 8.12 -0.46
CA GLY A 26 8.72 9.49 -0.81
C GLY A 26 7.75 10.60 -0.38
N THR A 27 6.71 10.31 0.41
CA THR A 27 5.78 11.35 0.89
C THR A 27 6.07 11.84 2.31
N GLU A 28 6.56 10.96 3.18
CA GLU A 28 6.84 11.28 4.59
C GLU A 28 8.32 11.56 4.82
N ASP A 29 8.63 12.61 5.58
CA ASP A 29 10.00 12.90 6.00
C ASP A 29 10.50 11.91 7.06
N SER A 30 9.60 11.38 7.89
CA SER A 30 9.91 10.37 8.89
C SER A 30 8.67 9.65 9.42
N VAL A 31 8.84 8.43 9.92
CA VAL A 31 7.81 7.68 10.65
C VAL A 31 8.36 7.10 11.96
N VAL A 32 7.50 7.06 12.98
CA VAL A 32 7.86 6.56 14.32
C VAL A 32 7.23 5.20 14.56
N LEU A 33 8.06 4.26 15.02
CA LEU A 33 7.65 2.95 15.51
C LEU A 33 7.91 2.97 17.02
N ASP A 34 6.86 3.04 17.84
CA ASP A 34 6.96 3.11 19.31
C ASP A 34 6.52 1.79 19.95
N CYS A 35 7.27 1.37 20.97
CA CYS A 35 7.06 0.16 21.73
C CYS A 35 7.02 0.53 23.21
N GLU A 36 5.81 0.73 23.71
CA GLU A 36 5.55 1.09 25.10
C GLU A 36 5.47 -0.18 25.95
N TYR A 37 6.15 -0.17 27.09
CA TYR A 37 6.17 -1.29 28.02
C TYR A 37 6.26 -0.81 29.46
N ASN A 38 5.75 -1.66 30.35
CA ASN A 38 5.96 -1.55 31.79
C ASN A 38 7.10 -2.48 32.20
N TYR A 39 7.79 -2.10 33.28
CA TYR A 39 8.86 -2.88 33.90
C TYR A 39 8.86 -2.63 35.40
N SER A 40 9.38 -3.58 36.17
CA SER A 40 9.50 -3.50 37.62
C SER A 40 10.97 -3.39 38.07
N GLU A 41 11.22 -3.26 39.37
CA GLU A 41 12.57 -3.24 39.93
C GLU A 41 13.31 -4.59 39.77
N ASP A 42 12.56 -5.67 39.55
CA ASP A 42 13.11 -7.02 39.35
C ASP A 42 13.65 -7.20 37.91
N ASP A 43 13.24 -6.34 36.96
CA ASP A 43 13.64 -6.37 35.54
C ASP A 43 15.02 -5.76 35.28
N LYS A 44 16.04 -6.34 35.92
CA LYS A 44 17.44 -5.93 35.76
C LYS A 44 17.96 -6.29 34.37
N ARG A 45 18.91 -5.48 33.86
CA ARG A 45 19.55 -5.64 32.55
C ARG A 45 18.52 -5.60 31.43
N LEU A 46 17.66 -4.59 31.47
CA LEU A 46 16.62 -4.40 30.47
C LEU A 46 17.27 -4.10 29.12
N VAL A 47 16.75 -4.68 28.05
CA VAL A 47 17.24 -4.49 26.69
C VAL A 47 16.03 -4.44 25.77
N VAL A 48 15.91 -3.37 24.99
CA VAL A 48 14.91 -3.27 23.92
C VAL A 48 15.60 -3.62 22.61
N LYS A 49 15.01 -4.53 21.84
CA LYS A 49 15.49 -4.93 20.51
C LYS A 49 14.37 -4.78 19.51
N TRP A 50 14.71 -4.27 18.33
CA TRP A 50 13.82 -4.25 17.19
C TRP A 50 14.36 -5.16 16.10
N PHE A 51 13.48 -5.97 15.53
CA PHE A 51 13.76 -6.86 14.40
C PHE A 51 12.91 -6.45 13.21
N LEU A 52 13.42 -6.73 12.01
CA LEU A 52 12.71 -6.52 10.76
C LEU A 52 12.62 -7.85 10.02
N ASN A 53 11.39 -8.30 9.76
CA ASN A 53 11.05 -9.61 9.23
C ASN A 53 11.67 -10.72 10.10
N ASP A 54 12.08 -11.82 9.48
CA ASP A 54 12.67 -12.98 10.15
C ASP A 54 14.21 -12.88 10.25
N ASP A 55 14.76 -11.66 10.29
CA ASP A 55 16.20 -11.45 10.47
C ASP A 55 16.61 -11.91 11.89
N PRO A 56 17.58 -12.83 12.03
CA PRO A 56 18.04 -13.28 13.34
C PRO A 56 18.76 -12.20 14.14
N GLU A 57 19.26 -11.14 13.49
CA GLU A 57 19.94 -10.03 14.15
C GLU A 57 19.02 -8.80 14.29
N PRO A 58 19.04 -8.12 15.46
CA PRO A 58 18.23 -6.92 15.63
C PRO A 58 18.74 -5.79 14.75
N ILE A 59 17.81 -5.07 14.11
CA ILE A 59 18.12 -3.86 13.35
C ILE A 59 18.44 -2.67 14.28
N TYR A 60 17.97 -2.73 15.52
CA TYR A 60 18.26 -1.74 16.56
C TYR A 60 18.20 -2.36 17.95
N GLN A 61 19.05 -1.86 18.85
CA GLN A 61 19.11 -2.26 20.25
C GLN A 61 19.34 -1.06 21.16
N TRP A 62 18.60 -1.00 22.27
CA TRP A 62 18.78 -0.04 23.36
C TRP A 62 19.10 -0.75 24.67
N ILE A 63 20.17 -0.32 25.35
CA ILE A 63 20.64 -0.84 26.64
C ILE A 63 20.70 0.32 27.65
N PRO A 64 19.63 0.56 28.44
CA PRO A 64 19.51 1.65 29.40
C PRO A 64 20.65 1.78 30.42
N GLU A 65 21.11 0.66 30.97
CA GLU A 65 22.10 0.60 32.05
C GLU A 65 23.48 1.04 31.56
N LEU A 66 23.77 0.81 30.28
CA LEU A 66 25.00 1.27 29.64
C LEU A 66 24.82 2.64 28.99
N ASN A 67 23.57 3.14 28.89
CA ASN A 67 23.20 4.29 28.08
C ASN A 67 23.73 4.17 26.64
N GLN A 68 23.63 2.96 26.05
CA GLN A 68 24.18 2.64 24.74
C GLN A 68 23.10 2.16 23.77
N ARG A 69 23.22 2.58 22.52
CA ARG A 69 22.36 2.17 21.40
C ARG A 69 23.20 1.61 20.27
N TYR A 70 22.66 0.60 19.62
CA TYR A 70 23.26 -0.03 18.46
C TYR A 70 22.22 -0.08 17.34
N ALA A 71 22.66 0.19 16.12
CA ALA A 71 21.83 0.06 14.93
C ALA A 71 22.61 -0.74 13.90
N SER A 72 21.95 -1.67 13.24
CA SER A 72 22.59 -2.44 12.17
C SER A 72 22.88 -1.54 10.98
N GLU A 73 23.95 -1.80 10.24
CA GLU A 73 24.35 -1.00 9.08
C GLU A 73 23.25 -0.96 7.99
N ARG A 74 22.33 -1.93 7.99
CA ARG A 74 21.18 -1.99 7.07
C ARG A 74 20.21 -0.81 7.23
N VAL A 75 20.01 -0.34 8.47
CA VAL A 75 19.02 0.69 8.79
C VAL A 75 19.63 1.94 9.41
N LYS A 76 20.90 1.89 9.81
CA LYS A 76 21.60 2.97 10.52
C LYS A 76 21.52 4.32 9.80
N SER A 77 21.66 4.35 8.47
CA SER A 77 21.54 5.57 7.67
C SER A 77 20.11 6.10 7.54
N LYS A 78 19.12 5.28 7.89
CA LYS A 78 17.69 5.60 7.87
C LYS A 78 17.14 5.89 9.26
N LEU A 79 17.91 5.71 10.33
CA LEU A 79 17.47 5.94 11.70
C LEU A 79 17.93 7.31 12.20
N ASN A 80 17.00 8.07 12.76
CA ASN A 80 17.34 9.24 13.56
C ASN A 80 17.79 8.79 14.96
N MET A 81 19.11 8.65 15.13
CA MET A 81 19.72 8.28 16.40
C MET A 81 19.67 9.39 17.46
N ASP A 82 19.14 10.57 17.18
CA ASP A 82 18.94 11.62 18.20
C ASP A 82 17.50 11.68 18.72
N TYR A 83 16.60 10.91 18.11
CA TYR A 83 15.20 10.86 18.52
C TYR A 83 15.05 10.32 19.95
N THR A 84 14.22 11.02 20.74
CA THR A 84 13.82 10.61 22.08
C THR A 84 12.31 10.67 22.21
N VAL A 85 11.73 9.68 22.89
CA VAL A 85 10.32 9.73 23.29
C VAL A 85 10.16 10.71 24.45
N SER A 86 9.07 11.48 24.45
CA SER A 86 8.70 12.36 25.56
C SER A 86 7.20 12.25 25.84
N PRO A 87 6.76 12.12 27.10
CA PRO A 87 7.57 11.98 28.31
C PRO A 87 8.28 10.61 28.37
N SER A 88 9.44 10.54 29.03
CA SER A 88 10.20 9.28 29.18
C SER A 88 11.09 9.24 30.42
N SER A 89 11.44 8.01 30.83
CA SER A 89 12.46 7.71 31.83
C SER A 89 13.77 7.31 31.16
N GLN A 90 14.83 7.09 31.95
CA GLN A 90 16.07 6.52 31.44
C GLN A 90 15.85 5.20 30.70
N HIS A 91 14.92 4.36 31.14
CA HIS A 91 14.69 3.04 30.52
C HIS A 91 13.87 3.15 29.24
N THR A 92 13.02 4.17 29.09
CA THR A 92 12.04 4.25 28.00
C THR A 92 12.37 5.28 26.93
N ARG A 93 13.29 6.21 27.16
CA ARG A 93 13.58 7.35 26.25
C ARG A 93 13.95 6.98 24.81
N TYR A 94 14.50 5.79 24.58
CA TYR A 94 14.97 5.32 23.28
C TYR A 94 14.33 3.99 22.85
N ARG A 95 13.12 3.71 23.35
CA ARG A 95 12.34 2.50 23.01
C ARG A 95 11.79 2.51 21.58
N ALA A 96 11.69 3.69 20.96
CA ALA A 96 11.09 3.89 19.65
C ALA A 96 12.16 4.05 18.56
N LEU A 97 11.82 3.62 17.34
CA LEU A 97 12.56 3.93 16.12
C LEU A 97 11.94 5.15 15.45
N ASN A 98 12.79 6.05 14.97
CA ASN A 98 12.39 7.11 14.06
C ASN A 98 13.07 6.89 12.71
N LEU A 99 12.32 6.35 11.74
CA LEU A 99 12.78 6.02 10.40
C LEU A 99 12.62 7.24 9.49
N MET A 100 13.73 7.78 9.02
CA MET A 100 13.81 8.92 8.12
C MET A 100 13.59 8.50 6.67
N LYS A 101 12.74 9.24 5.96
CA LYS A 101 12.45 9.07 4.52
C LYS A 101 12.23 7.60 4.14
N PRO A 102 11.18 6.96 4.67
CA PRO A 102 10.97 5.54 4.48
C PRO A 102 10.82 5.19 3.00
N THR A 103 11.59 4.18 2.59
CA THR A 103 11.62 3.60 1.24
C THR A 103 11.10 2.16 1.29
N THR A 104 10.81 1.56 0.14
CA THR A 104 10.21 0.21 0.03
C THR A 104 11.02 -0.89 0.73
N GLU A 105 12.34 -0.72 0.90
CA GLU A 105 13.21 -1.63 1.66
C GLU A 105 12.92 -1.68 3.17
N LEU A 106 12.20 -0.70 3.70
CA LEU A 106 11.73 -0.65 5.09
C LEU A 106 10.31 -1.22 5.24
N SER A 107 9.72 -1.77 4.18
CA SER A 107 8.46 -2.50 4.29
C SER A 107 8.71 -3.86 4.95
N GLY A 108 7.88 -4.24 5.92
CA GLY A 108 8.01 -5.54 6.57
C GLY A 108 7.27 -5.67 7.91
N ARG A 109 7.45 -6.83 8.54
CA ARG A 109 7.01 -7.10 9.91
C ARG A 109 8.07 -6.57 10.86
N TYR A 110 7.73 -5.61 11.70
CA TYR A 110 8.62 -5.15 12.77
C TYR A 110 8.21 -5.78 14.08
N SER A 111 9.18 -6.34 14.79
CA SER A 111 8.97 -6.95 16.10
C SER A 111 9.78 -6.22 17.15
N CYS A 112 9.13 -5.78 18.22
CA CYS A 112 9.77 -5.23 19.40
C CYS A 112 9.89 -6.32 20.45
N HIS A 113 11.10 -6.56 20.95
CA HIS A 113 11.38 -7.49 22.04
C HIS A 113 11.95 -6.70 23.21
N VAL A 114 11.29 -6.77 24.36
CA VAL A 114 11.76 -6.14 25.60
C VAL A 114 12.16 -7.27 26.54
N VAL A 115 13.44 -7.33 26.87
CA VAL A 115 14.05 -8.46 27.57
C VAL A 115 14.72 -7.97 28.84
N SER A 116 14.49 -8.64 29.96
CA SER A 116 15.21 -8.46 31.24
C SER A 116 15.83 -9.80 31.69
N MET A 117 16.52 -9.81 32.84
CA MET A 117 16.96 -11.06 33.45
C MET A 117 15.81 -11.92 33.99
N ALA A 118 14.69 -11.30 34.36
CA ALA A 118 13.57 -11.98 34.99
C ALA A 118 12.53 -12.46 33.96
N SER A 119 12.31 -11.68 32.90
CA SER A 119 11.24 -11.92 31.95
C SER A 119 11.54 -11.33 30.57
N GLN A 120 10.71 -11.67 29.58
CA GLN A 120 10.74 -11.04 28.28
C GLN A 120 9.33 -10.97 27.72
N ASP A 121 9.08 -9.97 26.89
CA ASP A 121 7.85 -9.84 26.11
C ASP A 121 8.16 -9.36 24.69
N ALA A 122 7.31 -9.74 23.73
CA ALA A 122 7.50 -9.41 22.33
C ALA A 122 6.17 -9.22 21.61
N GLU A 123 6.09 -8.17 20.79
CA GLU A 123 4.94 -7.84 19.97
C GLU A 123 5.40 -7.46 18.56
N ASP A 124 4.55 -7.70 17.57
CA ASP A 124 4.85 -7.38 16.18
C ASP A 124 3.67 -6.75 15.42
N GLN A 125 4.00 -6.00 14.38
CA GLN A 125 3.03 -5.49 13.42
C GLN A 125 3.71 -5.27 12.06
N VAL A 126 2.92 -5.28 10.99
CA VAL A 126 3.42 -5.04 9.63
C VAL A 126 3.25 -3.57 9.26
N MET A 127 4.30 -2.97 8.70
CA MET A 127 4.27 -1.68 8.02
C MET A 127 4.57 -1.87 6.54
N VAL A 128 3.68 -1.36 5.67
CA VAL A 128 3.87 -1.42 4.22
C VAL A 128 4.32 -0.07 3.66
N VAL A 129 5.55 0.01 3.16
CA VAL A 129 5.97 1.18 2.39
C VAL A 129 5.68 0.92 0.91
N TYR A 130 4.66 1.57 0.36
CA TYR A 130 4.15 1.28 -1.00
C TYR A 130 4.53 2.35 -2.01
N ALA A 131 4.60 1.96 -3.28
CA ALA A 131 4.78 2.89 -4.40
C ALA A 131 3.61 2.72 -5.38
N PRO A 132 2.84 3.79 -5.68
CA PRO A 132 1.79 3.73 -6.69
C PRO A 132 2.38 3.54 -8.10
N PRO A 133 1.58 3.05 -9.07
CA PRO A 133 2.01 2.95 -10.46
C PRO A 133 2.54 4.26 -11.01
N ARG A 134 3.63 4.19 -11.77
CA ARG A 134 4.10 5.30 -12.62
C ARG A 134 3.24 5.44 -13.87
N SER A 135 2.80 4.33 -14.44
CA SER A 135 1.79 4.26 -15.50
C SER A 135 0.74 3.23 -15.13
N PHE A 136 -0.52 3.54 -15.49
CA PHE A 136 -1.65 2.64 -15.32
C PHE A 136 -2.64 2.88 -16.44
N ASP A 137 -2.63 1.95 -17.40
CA ASP A 137 -3.31 2.04 -18.68
C ASP A 137 -4.28 0.87 -18.87
N PHE A 138 -5.40 1.15 -19.52
CA PHE A 138 -6.37 0.14 -19.89
C PHE A 138 -6.82 0.41 -21.32
N ASN A 139 -6.72 -0.60 -22.18
CA ASN A 139 -7.09 -0.51 -23.59
C ASN A 139 -7.72 -1.81 -24.09
N TYR A 140 -8.18 -1.79 -25.34
CA TYR A 140 -8.61 -2.98 -26.05
C TYR A 140 -8.13 -2.96 -27.50
N THR A 141 -7.96 -4.15 -28.08
CA THR A 141 -7.60 -4.35 -29.48
C THR A 141 -8.55 -5.39 -30.08
N LYS A 142 -9.19 -5.07 -31.21
CA LYS A 142 -9.95 -6.08 -31.97
C LYS A 142 -8.96 -7.03 -32.65
N MET A 143 -8.99 -8.30 -32.26
CA MET A 143 -8.09 -9.33 -32.78
C MET A 143 -8.64 -9.89 -34.10
N SER A 144 -9.96 -9.98 -34.23
CA SER A 144 -10.69 -10.36 -35.43
C SER A 144 -12.09 -9.73 -35.44
N SER A 145 -12.93 -10.09 -36.39
CA SER A 145 -14.37 -9.76 -36.36
C SER A 145 -15.14 -10.47 -35.24
N GLU A 146 -14.54 -11.48 -34.60
CA GLU A 146 -15.20 -12.35 -33.63
C GLU A 146 -14.56 -12.30 -32.24
N ALA A 147 -13.49 -11.53 -32.05
CA ALA A 147 -12.76 -11.48 -30.80
C ALA A 147 -12.12 -10.11 -30.54
N VAL A 148 -12.19 -9.69 -29.27
CA VAL A 148 -11.57 -8.47 -28.75
C VAL A 148 -10.69 -8.82 -27.55
N ASN A 149 -9.49 -8.27 -27.50
CA ASN A 149 -8.58 -8.44 -26.37
C ASN A 149 -8.52 -7.15 -25.55
N PHE A 150 -8.90 -7.24 -24.28
CA PHE A 150 -8.75 -6.18 -23.30
C PHE A 150 -7.42 -6.35 -22.58
N THR A 151 -6.64 -5.28 -22.46
CA THR A 151 -5.34 -5.30 -21.79
C THR A 151 -5.25 -4.16 -20.80
N CYS A 152 -4.97 -4.51 -19.55
CA CYS A 152 -4.68 -3.58 -18.48
C CYS A 152 -3.23 -3.73 -18.04
N GLU A 153 -2.52 -2.62 -17.92
CA GLU A 153 -1.09 -2.60 -17.67
C GLU A 153 -0.75 -1.59 -16.57
N ALA A 154 0.10 -1.99 -15.64
CA ALA A 154 0.64 -1.12 -14.59
C ALA A 154 2.15 -1.31 -14.46
N ASP A 155 2.90 -0.21 -14.43
CA ASP A 155 4.36 -0.21 -14.23
C ASP A 155 4.76 0.54 -12.97
N GLY A 156 5.83 0.07 -12.33
CA GLY A 156 6.48 0.77 -11.22
C GLY A 156 5.76 0.63 -9.88
N VAL A 157 4.93 -0.39 -9.71
CA VAL A 157 4.12 -0.59 -8.50
C VAL A 157 4.89 -1.38 -7.45
N TYR A 158 4.76 -1.05 -6.17
CA TYR A 158 5.27 -1.89 -5.08
C TYR A 158 4.34 -1.84 -3.85
N PRO A 159 4.14 -2.96 -3.13
CA PRO A 159 4.49 -4.34 -3.49
C PRO A 159 3.72 -4.85 -4.73
N MET A 160 3.83 -6.15 -5.04
CA MET A 160 3.11 -6.78 -6.15
C MET A 160 1.60 -6.47 -6.05
N PRO A 161 1.01 -5.76 -7.03
CA PRO A 161 -0.39 -5.34 -6.96
C PRO A 161 -1.35 -6.46 -7.32
N LYS A 162 -2.61 -6.28 -6.96
CA LYS A 162 -3.74 -7.07 -7.46
C LYS A 162 -4.46 -6.26 -8.54
N ILE A 163 -4.59 -6.84 -9.74
CA ILE A 163 -5.42 -6.29 -10.81
C ILE A 163 -6.68 -7.14 -10.95
N THR A 164 -7.84 -6.49 -10.97
CA THR A 164 -9.16 -7.10 -11.12
C THR A 164 -9.84 -6.51 -12.34
N LEU A 165 -10.35 -7.36 -13.23
CA LEU A 165 -11.08 -6.96 -14.42
C LEU A 165 -12.57 -7.28 -14.22
N LEU A 166 -13.42 -6.27 -14.31
CA LEU A 166 -14.87 -6.38 -14.15
C LEU A 166 -15.58 -6.04 -15.47
N GLN A 167 -16.75 -6.64 -15.67
CA GLN A 167 -17.66 -6.42 -16.78
C GLN A 167 -19.02 -5.97 -16.23
N VAL A 168 -19.56 -4.88 -16.79
CA VAL A 168 -20.89 -4.34 -16.45
C VAL A 168 -21.67 -4.20 -17.75
N ASP A 169 -22.60 -5.10 -17.99
CA ASP A 169 -23.45 -5.09 -19.18
C ASP A 169 -24.60 -4.10 -18.99
N MET A 170 -24.85 -3.19 -19.93
CA MET A 170 -26.01 -2.30 -19.80
C MET A 170 -27.32 -3.05 -20.15
N PRO A 171 -28.44 -2.78 -19.44
CA PRO A 171 -28.63 -1.80 -18.37
C PRO A 171 -28.35 -2.33 -16.95
N GLU A 172 -27.71 -3.49 -16.81
CA GLU A 172 -27.38 -4.08 -15.52
C GLU A 172 -26.42 -3.16 -14.73
N GLN A 173 -26.53 -3.20 -13.40
CA GLN A 173 -25.71 -2.38 -12.50
C GLN A 173 -24.70 -3.20 -11.70
N GLU A 174 -24.85 -4.53 -11.67
CA GLU A 174 -23.93 -5.38 -10.90
C GLU A 174 -22.71 -5.76 -11.75
N PRO A 175 -21.48 -5.46 -11.28
CA PRO A 175 -20.27 -5.86 -11.97
C PRO A 175 -20.01 -7.36 -11.81
N ASN A 176 -19.74 -8.02 -12.94
CA ASN A 176 -19.32 -9.41 -12.99
C ASN A 176 -17.78 -9.51 -13.09
N LEU A 177 -17.19 -10.44 -12.34
CA LEU A 177 -15.76 -10.71 -12.45
C LEU A 177 -15.44 -11.39 -13.79
N VAL A 178 -14.53 -10.79 -14.57
CA VAL A 178 -14.08 -11.39 -15.82
C VAL A 178 -13.18 -12.59 -15.51
N SER A 179 -13.64 -13.77 -15.92
CA SER A 179 -12.91 -15.03 -15.74
C SER A 179 -11.94 -15.30 -16.90
N GLY A 180 -10.95 -16.17 -16.70
CA GLY A 180 -10.02 -16.60 -17.76
C GLY A 180 -8.98 -15.53 -18.14
N VAL A 181 -8.69 -14.59 -17.25
CA VAL A 181 -7.65 -13.57 -17.46
C VAL A 181 -6.26 -14.20 -17.52
N GLN A 182 -5.42 -13.69 -18.40
CA GLN A 182 -4.00 -14.00 -18.47
C GLN A 182 -3.21 -12.90 -17.74
N THR A 183 -2.31 -13.30 -16.84
CA THR A 183 -1.50 -12.35 -16.07
C THR A 183 -0.03 -12.56 -16.38
N ILE A 184 0.63 -11.49 -16.81
CA ILE A 184 2.09 -11.42 -16.97
C ILE A 184 2.61 -10.48 -15.91
N SER A 185 3.65 -10.89 -15.19
CA SER A 185 4.31 -10.01 -14.22
C SER A 185 5.81 -10.16 -14.26
N THR A 186 6.51 -9.05 -14.07
CA THR A 186 7.95 -9.01 -13.90
C THR A 186 8.33 -8.02 -12.80
N SER A 187 9.49 -8.23 -12.19
CA SER A 187 10.05 -7.34 -11.19
C SER A 187 11.37 -6.80 -11.69
N GLN A 188 11.51 -5.48 -11.71
CA GLN A 188 12.75 -4.80 -12.07
C GLN A 188 13.04 -3.70 -11.04
N LYS A 189 14.27 -3.69 -10.50
CA LYS A 189 14.74 -2.67 -9.55
C LYS A 189 13.83 -2.45 -8.34
N GLY A 190 13.19 -3.52 -7.85
CA GLY A 190 12.34 -3.46 -6.66
C GLY A 190 10.93 -2.92 -6.89
N ALA A 191 10.48 -2.79 -8.15
CA ALA A 191 9.10 -2.48 -8.49
C ALA A 191 8.56 -3.50 -9.52
N TYR A 192 7.24 -3.63 -9.57
CA TYR A 192 6.54 -4.58 -10.41
C TYR A 192 5.93 -3.92 -11.62
N TYR A 193 6.04 -4.61 -12.74
CA TYR A 193 5.22 -4.45 -13.92
C TYR A 193 4.21 -5.59 -13.96
N VAL A 194 2.94 -5.29 -14.16
CA VAL A 194 1.86 -6.28 -14.26
C VAL A 194 0.97 -5.94 -15.44
N GLN A 195 0.73 -6.93 -16.28
CA GLN A 195 -0.23 -6.86 -17.37
C GLN A 195 -1.28 -7.96 -17.17
N VAL A 196 -2.55 -7.58 -17.19
CA VAL A 196 -3.71 -8.49 -17.20
C VAL A 196 -4.42 -8.33 -18.53
N SER A 197 -4.59 -9.43 -19.26
CA SER A 197 -5.28 -9.42 -20.54
C SER A 197 -6.37 -10.49 -20.63
N ARG A 198 -7.44 -10.19 -21.36
CA ARG A 198 -8.52 -11.13 -21.66
C ARG A 198 -8.99 -10.95 -23.08
N GLU A 199 -8.86 -12.01 -23.86
CA GLU A 199 -9.54 -12.14 -25.15
C GLU A 199 -10.97 -12.64 -24.93
N ILE A 200 -11.97 -11.84 -25.27
CA ILE A 200 -13.39 -12.16 -25.18
C ILE A 200 -13.93 -12.32 -26.61
N ARG A 201 -14.66 -13.40 -26.87
CA ARG A 201 -15.32 -13.59 -28.15
C ARG A 201 -16.60 -12.76 -28.23
N GLU A 202 -16.96 -12.28 -29.42
CA GLU A 202 -18.14 -11.41 -29.60
C GLU A 202 -19.46 -12.08 -29.15
N TRP A 203 -19.56 -13.42 -29.18
CA TRP A 203 -20.74 -14.14 -28.67
C TRP A 203 -20.80 -14.24 -27.14
N GLU A 204 -19.69 -13.98 -26.44
CA GLU A 204 -19.66 -13.88 -24.97
C GLU A 204 -20.12 -12.48 -24.50
N LEU A 205 -20.29 -11.53 -25.42
CA LEU A 205 -20.69 -10.16 -25.14
C LEU A 205 -22.20 -9.97 -25.32
N SER A 206 -22.76 -9.04 -24.55
CA SER A 206 -24.12 -8.54 -24.76
C SER A 206 -24.23 -7.84 -26.11
N GLU A 207 -25.43 -7.75 -26.69
CA GLU A 207 -25.69 -6.87 -27.85
C GLU A 207 -25.66 -5.39 -27.46
N GLN A 208 -25.86 -5.09 -26.17
CA GLN A 208 -25.78 -3.73 -25.64
C GLN A 208 -24.33 -3.35 -25.35
N PRO A 209 -24.01 -2.04 -25.23
CA PRO A 209 -22.67 -1.65 -24.88
C PRO A 209 -22.32 -2.08 -23.45
N THR A 210 -21.08 -2.50 -23.26
CA THR A 210 -20.58 -3.08 -22.01
C THR A 210 -19.47 -2.19 -21.46
N VAL A 211 -19.52 -1.89 -20.17
CA VAL A 211 -18.42 -1.20 -19.47
C VAL A 211 -17.46 -2.25 -18.90
N PHE A 212 -16.20 -2.15 -19.26
CA PHE A 212 -15.13 -2.91 -18.62
C PHE A 212 -14.39 -2.01 -17.63
N GLU A 213 -14.09 -2.55 -16.46
CA GLU A 213 -13.37 -1.83 -15.41
C GLU A 213 -12.11 -2.60 -15.02
N CYS A 214 -10.95 -1.97 -15.15
CA CYS A 214 -9.71 -2.50 -14.58
C CYS A 214 -9.40 -1.77 -13.28
N ILE A 215 -9.35 -2.52 -12.19
CA ILE A 215 -9.09 -2.03 -10.83
C ILE A 215 -7.74 -2.56 -10.36
N LEU A 216 -6.86 -1.65 -9.96
CA LEU A 216 -5.57 -1.96 -9.35
C LEU A 216 -5.63 -1.61 -7.86
N SER A 217 -5.30 -2.57 -7.00
CA SER A 217 -5.11 -2.36 -5.57
C SER A 217 -3.75 -2.84 -5.09
N ILE A 218 -3.24 -2.20 -4.03
CA ILE A 218 -1.95 -2.56 -3.43
C ILE A 218 -2.22 -3.28 -2.09
N PRO A 219 -1.82 -4.56 -1.94
CA PRO A 219 -2.05 -5.33 -0.72
C PRO A 219 -1.48 -4.66 0.53
N GLY A 220 -2.24 -4.70 1.62
CA GLY A 220 -1.83 -4.12 2.90
C GLY A 220 -1.98 -2.60 2.99
N THR A 221 -2.67 -1.98 2.01
CA THR A 221 -2.96 -0.54 1.97
C THR A 221 -4.43 -0.29 1.60
N ASP A 222 -4.86 0.97 1.65
CA ASP A 222 -6.13 1.45 1.11
C ASP A 222 -6.01 2.00 -0.32
N TYR A 223 -4.86 1.80 -0.98
CA TYR A 223 -4.65 2.28 -2.33
C TYR A 223 -5.46 1.47 -3.34
N GLU A 224 -6.30 2.19 -4.09
CA GLU A 224 -7.05 1.69 -5.23
C GLU A 224 -7.04 2.72 -6.38
N ASN A 225 -6.88 2.25 -7.60
CA ASN A 225 -6.99 3.06 -8.81
C ASN A 225 -7.73 2.27 -9.89
N GLN A 226 -8.56 2.93 -10.69
CA GLN A 226 -9.36 2.25 -11.71
C GLN A 226 -9.34 2.96 -13.07
N ARG A 227 -9.55 2.19 -14.12
CA ARG A 227 -9.77 2.65 -15.50
C ARG A 227 -10.99 1.96 -16.07
N LYS A 228 -11.77 2.68 -16.87
CA LYS A 228 -13.00 2.16 -17.48
C LYS A 228 -12.98 2.35 -18.99
N ILE A 229 -13.53 1.38 -19.71
CA ILE A 229 -13.72 1.43 -21.16
C ILE A 229 -15.17 1.05 -21.44
N LEU A 230 -15.84 1.84 -22.27
CA LEU A 230 -17.11 1.48 -22.86
C LEU A 230 -16.84 0.78 -24.20
N TYR A 231 -17.38 -0.43 -24.36
CA TYR A 231 -17.21 -1.25 -25.56
C TYR A 231 -18.56 -1.43 -26.27
N TRP A 232 -18.54 -1.33 -27.60
CA TRP A 232 -19.70 -1.55 -28.46
C TRP A 232 -19.44 -2.77 -29.36
N PRO A 233 -20.21 -3.86 -29.20
CA PRO A 233 -20.19 -5.00 -30.10
C PRO A 233 -20.44 -4.57 -31.55
N GLY A 234 -19.82 -5.23 -32.51
CA GLY A 234 -20.06 -4.98 -33.95
C GLY A 234 -19.56 -3.66 -34.52
N SER A 235 -18.98 -2.76 -33.71
CA SER A 235 -18.40 -1.49 -34.21
C SER A 235 -17.09 -1.72 -34.98
N ILE A 236 -16.95 -1.18 -36.20
CA ILE A 236 -15.67 -1.18 -36.93
C ILE A 236 -14.78 -0.08 -36.30
N SER A 237 -13.59 -0.47 -35.83
CA SER A 237 -12.65 0.26 -34.96
C SER A 237 -12.56 1.79 -35.09
N GLY A 238 -12.64 2.47 -33.93
CA GLY A 238 -12.00 3.77 -33.69
C GLY A 238 -11.04 3.62 -32.50
N THR A 239 -9.78 4.00 -32.66
CA THR A 239 -8.79 4.01 -31.57
C THR A 239 -9.10 5.18 -30.63
N TRP A 240 -9.77 4.90 -29.51
CA TRP A 240 -9.97 5.91 -28.47
C TRP A 240 -8.69 6.01 -27.62
N ARG A 241 -7.79 6.91 -27.99
CA ARG A 241 -6.83 7.47 -27.03
C ARG A 241 -7.56 8.53 -26.23
N ALA A 242 -7.61 8.41 -24.91
CA ALA A 242 -7.98 9.53 -24.05
C ALA A 242 -6.95 10.65 -24.29
N ARG A 243 -7.30 11.61 -25.16
CA ARG A 243 -6.45 12.76 -25.45
C ARG A 243 -6.79 13.84 -24.42
N GLU A 244 -5.83 14.07 -23.55
CA GLU A 244 -5.79 15.19 -22.62
C GLU A 244 -6.02 16.51 -23.37
N GLY A 245 -7.05 17.25 -22.95
CA GLY A 245 -7.18 18.70 -23.04
C GLY A 245 -6.97 19.37 -24.40
N SER A 246 -8.07 19.72 -25.08
CA SER A 246 -8.12 20.97 -25.85
C SER A 246 -9.53 21.55 -25.75
N TRP A 247 -9.65 22.59 -24.94
CA TRP A 247 -10.82 23.45 -24.84
C TRP A 247 -11.03 24.13 -26.20
N LEU A 248 -12.18 23.90 -26.83
CA LEU A 248 -12.71 24.77 -27.87
C LEU A 248 -14.04 25.38 -27.37
N PRO A 249 -14.30 26.65 -27.68
CA PRO A 249 -15.13 27.52 -26.84
C PRO A 249 -16.61 27.31 -27.13
N VAL A 250 -17.42 27.27 -26.05
CA VAL A 250 -18.89 27.20 -26.07
C VAL A 250 -19.54 28.50 -26.60
N LEU A 251 -18.77 29.40 -27.23
CA LEU A 251 -19.20 30.76 -27.59
C LEU A 251 -19.85 30.91 -28.97
N GLU A 252 -19.75 29.93 -29.89
CA GLU A 252 -20.39 30.07 -31.21
C GLU A 252 -21.83 29.55 -31.29
N ILE A 253 -22.29 28.71 -30.36
CA ILE A 253 -23.65 28.15 -30.42
C ILE A 253 -24.70 29.13 -29.85
N VAL A 254 -24.30 30.06 -28.97
CA VAL A 254 -25.21 31.04 -28.37
C VAL A 254 -25.56 32.17 -29.35
N LEU A 255 -24.68 32.51 -30.30
CA LEU A 255 -24.94 33.58 -31.28
C LEU A 255 -25.99 33.20 -32.34
N LEU A 256 -26.12 31.91 -32.70
CA LEU A 256 -27.12 31.45 -33.67
C LEU A 256 -28.55 31.42 -33.11
N LEU A 257 -28.72 31.32 -31.79
CA LEU A 257 -30.03 31.36 -31.15
C LEU A 257 -30.54 32.80 -30.92
N ILE A 258 -29.64 33.77 -30.70
CA ILE A 258 -30.03 35.17 -30.50
C ILE A 258 -30.47 35.84 -31.81
N VAL A 259 -29.85 35.48 -32.95
CA VAL A 259 -30.24 36.07 -34.26
C VAL A 259 -31.63 35.62 -34.71
N ASN A 260 -32.06 34.39 -34.37
CA ASN A 260 -33.40 33.90 -34.73
C ASN A 260 -34.53 34.45 -33.82
N LEU A 261 -34.20 34.96 -32.63
CA LEU A 261 -35.17 35.60 -31.72
C LEU A 261 -35.36 37.10 -31.98
N LEU A 262 -34.53 37.73 -32.82
CA LEU A 262 -34.66 39.14 -33.20
C LEU A 262 -35.29 39.34 -34.59
N LEU A 263 -35.66 38.27 -35.30
CA LEU A 263 -36.29 38.30 -36.63
C LEU A 263 -37.68 37.64 -36.67
N SER A 264 -38.35 37.50 -35.51
CA SER A 264 -39.77 37.09 -35.40
C SER A 264 -40.59 38.16 -34.69
#